data_AF-A0A3B8XNM6-F1
#
_entry.id   AF-A0A3B8XNM6-F1
#
_cell.length_a   1.000
_cell.length_b   1.000
_cell.length_c   1.000
_cell.angle_alpha   90.00
_cell.angle_beta   90.00
_cell.angle_gamma   90.00
#
_symmetry.space_group_name_H-M   'P 1'
#
loop_
_entity.id
_entity.type
_entity.pdbx_description
1 polymer ?
#
loop_
_entity_poly.entity_id
_entity_poly.type
_entity_poly.pdbx_seq_one_letter_code
_entity_poly.pdbx_strand_id
1 'polypeptide(L)'
;MRKLPVFRSVGEVFSGVTRHYFQLLLAAWPAVILIATGVALYMWSYQQAGLGEVFALLQSGASHEEIAAAMEAVEQGAMGPAYTVAIILMFLASAVAAVRWHRFVLMGEHSGMLLRREDFRYIWTFIKVILLYFLLLLVGIFLVFGIQTITTIQSEAGNTGVAGVLAVGAVLLIVFGYLYILGFMLRTMLALPDASIGGTGKVFVIFSRSQGNTWRMAGYALMIGFAYGLIVLGLVLVLSLLAAALGGGAIMTALVVAAGLAAYFYFLMLQITMLSVAYREIVGL
;
A
#
# COMPACT_ATOMS: atom_id res chain seq x y z
N MET A 1 -15.03 15.62 -19.42
CA MET A 1 -14.30 14.78 -18.45
C MET A 1 -13.20 15.60 -17.82
N ARG A 2 -13.08 15.62 -16.48
CA ARG A 2 -12.04 16.39 -15.78
C ARG A 2 -10.71 15.61 -15.78
N LYS A 3 -9.60 16.33 -15.91
CA LYS A 3 -8.24 15.77 -15.86
C LYS A 3 -7.63 16.10 -14.52
N LEU A 4 -6.97 15.11 -13.90
CA LEU A 4 -6.28 15.31 -12.62
C LEU A 4 -5.12 16.31 -12.77
N PRO A 5 -5.11 17.43 -12.04
CA PRO A 5 -3.97 18.34 -11.99
C PRO A 5 -2.90 17.76 -11.04
N VAL A 6 -2.08 16.83 -11.55
CA VAL A 6 -1.17 15.97 -10.76
C VAL A 6 -0.33 16.76 -9.75
N PHE A 7 0.51 17.71 -10.20
CA PHE A 7 1.43 18.44 -9.32
C PHE A 7 0.72 19.19 -8.19
N ARG A 8 -0.37 19.90 -8.51
CA ARG A 8 -1.20 20.60 -7.51
C ARG A 8 -1.79 19.60 -6.51
N SER A 9 -2.29 18.47 -7.00
CA SER A 9 -2.93 17.44 -6.17
C SER A 9 -1.92 16.73 -5.26
N VAL A 10 -0.64 16.61 -5.66
CA VAL A 10 0.42 16.06 -4.81
C VAL A 10 0.66 16.99 -3.63
N GLY A 11 0.84 18.30 -3.90
CA GLY A 11 1.02 19.30 -2.85
C GLY A 11 -0.17 19.35 -1.89
N GLU A 12 -1.39 19.25 -2.41
CA GLU A 12 -2.60 19.22 -1.59
C GLU A 12 -2.65 17.99 -0.67
N VAL A 13 -2.29 16.80 -1.15
CA VAL A 13 -2.27 15.59 -0.31
C VAL A 13 -1.28 15.72 0.84
N PHE A 14 -0.03 16.09 0.54
CA PHE A 14 0.99 16.22 1.58
C PHE A 14 0.67 17.34 2.58
N SER A 15 0.15 18.47 2.10
CA SER A 15 -0.27 19.57 2.98
C SER A 15 -1.45 19.15 3.84
N GLY A 16 -2.45 18.49 3.26
CA GLY A 16 -3.63 17.99 3.95
C GLY A 16 -3.28 17.00 5.05
N VAL A 17 -2.50 15.96 4.74
CA VAL A 17 -2.11 14.94 5.73
C VAL A 17 -1.22 15.54 6.80
N THR A 18 -0.20 16.33 6.45
CA THR A 18 0.70 16.94 7.45
C THR A 18 -0.05 17.87 8.40
N ARG A 19 -0.91 18.75 7.87
CA ARG A 19 -1.63 19.75 8.67
C ARG A 19 -2.70 19.12 9.55
N HIS A 20 -3.36 18.08 9.06
CA HIS A 20 -4.50 17.45 9.72
C HIS A 20 -4.17 16.07 10.31
N TYR A 21 -2.89 15.72 10.48
CA TYR A 21 -2.45 14.39 10.91
C TYR A 21 -3.17 13.89 12.17
N PHE A 22 -3.14 14.69 13.25
CA PHE A 22 -3.82 14.33 14.50
C PHE A 22 -5.35 14.33 14.37
N GLN A 23 -5.92 15.20 13.53
CA GLN A 23 -7.36 15.21 13.28
C GLN A 23 -7.79 13.96 12.52
N LEU A 24 -6.99 13.48 11.58
CA LEU A 24 -7.20 12.22 10.87
C LEU A 24 -7.10 11.03 11.84
N LEU A 25 -6.09 11.01 12.72
CA LEU A 25 -6.00 9.96 13.77
C LEU A 25 -7.26 9.97 14.64
N LEU A 26 -7.69 11.14 15.11
CA LEU A 26 -8.87 11.30 15.97
C LEU A 26 -10.18 10.96 15.24
N ALA A 27 -10.29 11.27 13.95
CA ALA A 27 -11.48 10.95 13.14
C ALA A 27 -11.75 9.43 13.07
N ALA A 28 -10.71 8.62 13.21
CA ALA A 28 -10.77 7.16 13.15
C ALA A 28 -10.25 6.48 14.43
N TRP A 29 -10.22 7.19 15.58
CA TRP A 29 -9.46 6.74 16.76
C TRP A 29 -9.71 5.30 17.22
N PRO A 30 -10.96 4.74 17.23
CA PRO A 30 -11.16 3.36 17.66
C PRO A 30 -10.50 2.38 16.68
N ALA A 31 -10.60 2.67 15.38
CA ALA A 31 -9.96 1.87 14.34
C ALA A 31 -8.43 2.03 14.37
N VAL A 32 -7.91 3.22 14.67
CA VAL A 32 -6.47 3.46 14.84
C VAL A 32 -5.91 2.63 16.00
N ILE A 33 -6.60 2.59 17.15
CA ILE A 33 -6.19 1.75 18.28
C ILE A 33 -6.20 0.28 17.88
N LEU A 34 -7.25 -0.18 17.20
CA LEU A 34 -7.32 -1.55 16.71
C LEU A 34 -6.15 -1.85 15.76
N ILE A 35 -5.88 -1.01 14.77
CA ILE A 35 -4.73 -1.18 13.86
C ILE A 35 -3.42 -1.28 14.65
N ALA A 36 -3.19 -0.40 15.63
CA ALA A 36 -1.99 -0.44 16.47
C ALA A 36 -1.89 -1.74 17.28
N THR A 37 -2.99 -2.22 17.85
CA THR A 37 -3.07 -3.52 18.54
C THR A 37 -2.77 -4.67 17.58
N GLY A 38 -3.31 -4.63 16.37
CA GLY A 38 -3.03 -5.62 15.34
C GLY A 38 -1.55 -5.64 14.95
N VAL A 39 -0.93 -4.48 14.76
CA VAL A 39 0.52 -4.38 14.51
C VAL A 39 1.32 -4.93 15.69
N ALA A 40 0.93 -4.64 16.93
CA ALA A 40 1.59 -5.18 18.11
C ALA A 40 1.49 -6.71 18.19
N LEU A 41 0.31 -7.29 17.93
CA LEU A 41 0.11 -8.73 17.87
C LEU A 41 0.89 -9.40 16.74
N TYR A 42 0.94 -8.75 15.57
CA TYR A 42 1.74 -9.19 14.44
C TYR A 42 3.22 -9.26 14.80
N MET A 43 3.78 -8.16 15.32
CA MET A 43 5.19 -8.09 15.73
C MET A 43 5.51 -9.07 16.86
N TRP A 44 4.58 -9.23 17.81
CA TRP A 44 4.72 -10.22 18.88
C TRP A 44 4.80 -11.65 18.32
N SER A 45 3.97 -11.99 17.33
CA SER A 45 3.99 -13.32 16.70
C SER A 45 5.36 -13.63 16.07
N TYR A 46 5.94 -12.67 15.35
CA TYR A 46 7.28 -12.82 14.77
C TYR A 46 8.38 -12.89 15.83
N GLN A 47 8.27 -12.09 16.90
CA GLN A 47 9.24 -12.12 18.00
C GLN A 47 9.24 -13.50 18.69
N GLN A 48 8.07 -14.08 18.94
CA GLN A 48 7.94 -15.42 19.52
C GLN A 48 8.46 -16.52 18.60
N ALA A 49 8.36 -16.31 17.29
CA ALA A 49 8.86 -17.25 16.29
C ALA A 49 10.38 -17.20 16.08
N GLY A 50 11.11 -16.32 16.80
CA GLY A 50 12.58 -16.27 16.75
C GLY A 50 13.17 -15.15 15.90
N LEU A 51 12.41 -14.10 15.57
CA LEU A 51 12.95 -12.97 14.78
C LEU A 51 14.21 -12.33 15.40
N GLY A 52 14.35 -12.38 16.73
CA GLY A 52 15.56 -11.94 17.42
C GLY A 52 16.82 -12.74 17.05
N GLU A 53 16.69 -14.03 16.78
CA GLU A 53 17.81 -14.90 16.38
C GLU A 53 18.28 -14.58 14.95
N VAL A 54 17.34 -14.24 14.06
CA VAL A 54 17.68 -13.74 12.72
C VAL A 54 18.50 -12.45 12.81
N PHE A 55 18.13 -11.53 13.69
CA PHE A 55 18.92 -10.30 13.88
C PHE A 55 20.32 -10.59 14.43
N ALA A 56 20.47 -11.58 15.30
CA ALA A 56 21.78 -12.01 15.77
C ALA A 56 22.64 -12.59 14.63
N LEU A 57 22.05 -13.43 13.76
CA LEU A 57 22.73 -13.98 12.58
C LEU A 57 23.17 -12.91 11.58
N LEU A 58 22.33 -11.89 11.37
CA LEU A 58 22.67 -10.74 10.54
C LEU A 58 23.88 -9.96 11.07
N GLN A 59 24.03 -9.88 12.40
CA GLN A 59 25.14 -9.19 13.04
C GLN A 59 26.42 -10.04 13.11
N SER A 60 26.29 -11.37 13.13
CA SER A 60 27.44 -12.29 13.19
C SER A 60 28.12 -12.52 11.84
N GLY A 61 27.57 -11.98 10.75
CA GLY A 61 28.08 -12.22 9.40
C GLY A 61 27.80 -13.64 8.89
N ALA A 62 26.70 -14.26 9.33
CA ALA A 62 26.26 -15.57 8.85
C ALA A 62 26.07 -15.57 7.32
N SER A 63 26.12 -16.77 6.72
CA SER A 63 25.90 -16.91 5.29
C SER A 63 24.46 -16.54 4.91
N HIS A 64 24.24 -16.15 3.65
CA HIS A 64 22.90 -15.80 3.15
C HIS A 64 21.92 -16.99 3.27
N GLU A 65 22.41 -18.22 3.11
CA GLU A 65 21.61 -19.43 3.20
C GLU A 65 21.13 -19.69 4.63
N GLU A 66 22.00 -19.51 5.63
CA GLU A 66 21.62 -19.62 7.05
C GLU A 66 20.59 -18.56 7.46
N ILE A 67 20.76 -17.31 7.01
CA ILE A 67 19.80 -16.24 7.27
C ILE A 67 18.46 -16.54 6.60
N ALA A 68 18.47 -17.03 5.36
CA ALA A 68 17.26 -17.38 4.63
C ALA A 68 16.49 -18.53 5.31
N ALA A 69 17.19 -19.58 5.73
CA ALA A 69 16.59 -20.71 6.45
C ALA A 69 15.99 -20.28 7.80
N ALA A 70 16.70 -19.41 8.54
CA ALA A 70 16.20 -18.85 9.80
C ALA A 70 14.95 -17.97 9.59
N MET A 71 14.96 -17.12 8.55
CA MET A 71 13.79 -16.32 8.16
C MET A 71 12.59 -17.18 7.79
N GLU A 72 12.79 -18.25 7.01
CA GLU A 72 11.71 -19.16 6.63
C GLU A 72 11.12 -19.87 7.86
N ALA A 73 11.96 -20.32 8.79
CA ALA A 73 11.50 -20.93 10.05
C ALA A 73 10.69 -19.94 10.90
N VAL A 74 11.14 -18.68 10.99
CA VAL A 74 10.40 -17.61 11.68
C VAL A 74 9.05 -17.36 11.00
N GLU A 75 8.99 -17.28 9.68
CA GLU A 75 7.74 -17.06 8.95
C GLU A 75 6.74 -18.20 9.22
N GLN A 76 7.18 -19.46 9.10
CA GLN A 76 6.32 -20.61 9.36
C GLN A 76 5.87 -20.66 10.83
N GLY A 77 6.77 -20.37 11.77
CA GLY A 77 6.48 -20.33 13.20
C GLY A 77 5.57 -19.17 13.61
N ALA A 78 5.62 -18.04 12.90
CA ALA A 78 4.83 -16.86 13.19
C ALA A 78 3.36 -16.99 12.77
N MET A 79 3.03 -17.88 11.81
CA MET A 79 1.68 -18.03 11.23
C MET A 79 0.67 -18.75 12.14
N GLY A 80 0.66 -18.43 13.43
CA GLY A 80 -0.29 -18.96 14.40
C GLY A 80 -1.63 -18.19 14.48
N PRO A 81 -2.46 -18.52 15.49
CA PRO A 81 -3.72 -17.81 15.73
C PRO A 81 -3.56 -16.31 15.97
N ALA A 82 -2.49 -15.89 16.68
CA ALA A 82 -2.23 -14.48 16.98
C ALA A 82 -1.97 -13.66 15.71
N TYR A 83 -1.14 -14.18 14.80
CA TYR A 83 -0.94 -13.60 13.48
C TYR A 83 -2.25 -13.49 12.70
N THR A 84 -3.05 -14.56 12.68
CA THR A 84 -4.34 -14.57 11.96
C THR A 84 -5.30 -13.50 12.49
N VAL A 85 -5.42 -13.40 13.82
CA VAL A 85 -6.22 -12.36 14.48
C VAL A 85 -5.68 -10.97 14.15
N ALA A 86 -4.36 -10.77 14.18
CA ALA A 86 -3.72 -9.51 13.83
C ALA A 86 -4.09 -9.05 12.41
N ILE A 87 -3.98 -9.94 11.42
CA ILE A 87 -4.32 -9.64 10.02
C ILE A 87 -5.80 -9.27 9.87
N ILE A 88 -6.72 -10.06 10.45
CA ILE A 88 -8.17 -9.79 10.37
C ILE A 88 -8.48 -8.43 11.00
N LEU A 89 -7.91 -8.16 12.17
CA LEU A 89 -8.14 -6.96 12.94
C LEU A 89 -7.60 -5.73 12.20
N MET A 90 -6.36 -5.80 11.69
CA MET A 90 -5.78 -4.74 10.86
C MET A 90 -6.61 -4.49 9.60
N PHE A 91 -7.07 -5.54 8.92
CA PHE A 91 -7.87 -5.41 7.70
C PHE A 91 -9.21 -4.70 7.95
N LEU A 92 -10.00 -5.20 8.93
CA LEU A 92 -11.31 -4.63 9.24
C LEU A 92 -11.19 -3.22 9.79
N ALA A 93 -10.25 -2.99 10.70
CA ALA A 93 -10.02 -1.66 11.26
C ALA A 93 -9.52 -0.67 10.20
N SER A 94 -8.66 -1.09 9.27
CA SER A 94 -8.22 -0.23 8.15
C SER A 94 -9.38 0.15 7.23
N ALA A 95 -10.32 -0.75 6.97
CA ALA A 95 -11.50 -0.42 6.17
C ALA A 95 -12.37 0.65 6.85
N VAL A 96 -12.62 0.51 8.15
CA VAL A 96 -13.36 1.51 8.93
C VAL A 96 -12.60 2.83 8.96
N ALA A 97 -11.30 2.81 9.23
CA ALA A 97 -10.47 4.02 9.24
C ALA A 97 -10.47 4.73 7.88
N ALA A 98 -10.36 3.97 6.79
CA ALA A 98 -10.40 4.52 5.44
C ALA A 98 -11.72 5.24 5.14
N VAL A 99 -12.87 4.68 5.55
CA VAL A 99 -14.17 5.37 5.41
C VAL A 99 -14.18 6.69 6.17
N ARG A 100 -13.70 6.71 7.42
CA ARG A 100 -13.63 7.94 8.21
C ARG A 100 -12.72 8.98 7.58
N TRP A 101 -11.54 8.58 7.14
CA TRP A 101 -10.59 9.49 6.49
C TRP A 101 -11.11 10.03 5.17
N HIS A 102 -11.74 9.20 4.32
CA HIS A 102 -12.38 9.70 3.10
C HIS A 102 -13.45 10.74 3.40
N ARG A 103 -14.33 10.48 4.38
CA ARG A 103 -15.40 11.42 4.76
C ARG A 103 -14.85 12.69 5.40
N PHE A 104 -13.78 12.59 6.20
CA PHE A 104 -13.10 13.74 6.74
C PHE A 104 -12.52 14.62 5.63
N VAL A 105 -11.79 14.02 4.67
CA VAL A 105 -11.16 14.76 3.56
C VAL A 105 -12.19 15.36 2.60
N LEU A 106 -13.27 14.64 2.31
CA LEU A 106 -14.27 15.07 1.32
C LEU A 106 -15.38 15.95 1.89
N MET A 107 -15.78 15.73 3.13
CA MET A 107 -16.97 16.36 3.73
C MET A 107 -16.67 17.09 5.05
N GLY A 108 -15.45 17.02 5.57
CA GLY A 108 -15.11 17.61 6.87
C GLY A 108 -15.81 16.90 8.05
N GLU A 109 -16.32 15.68 7.84
CA GLU A 109 -16.99 14.95 8.90
C GLU A 109 -16.01 14.42 9.95
N HIS A 110 -16.31 14.70 11.22
CA HIS A 110 -15.53 14.22 12.35
C HIS A 110 -16.17 12.97 12.97
N SER A 111 -15.35 12.23 13.72
CA SER A 111 -15.55 10.88 14.29
C SER A 111 -16.98 10.40 14.53
N GLY A 112 -17.22 9.11 14.25
CA GLY A 112 -18.34 8.35 14.80
C GLY A 112 -17.87 6.98 15.26
N MET A 113 -18.26 6.57 16.47
CA MET A 113 -17.88 5.27 17.05
C MET A 113 -18.62 4.10 16.41
N LEU A 114 -19.84 4.34 15.93
CA LEU A 114 -20.71 3.30 15.42
C LEU A 114 -20.36 2.91 13.98
N LEU A 115 -20.33 1.60 13.73
CA LEU A 115 -20.30 1.05 12.38
C LEU A 115 -21.47 1.61 11.58
N ARG A 116 -21.18 2.03 10.35
CA ARG A 116 -22.17 2.54 9.43
C ARG A 116 -22.35 1.59 8.26
N ARG A 117 -23.44 1.77 7.52
CA ARG A 117 -23.69 1.03 6.28
C ARG A 117 -22.59 1.27 5.24
N GLU A 118 -21.96 2.45 5.27
CA GLU A 118 -20.84 2.82 4.41
C GLU A 118 -19.60 1.94 4.66
N ASP A 119 -19.37 1.48 5.89
CA ASP A 119 -18.23 0.59 6.22
C ASP A 119 -18.35 -0.74 5.48
N PHE A 120 -19.53 -1.37 5.52
CA PHE A 120 -19.81 -2.61 4.79
C PHE A 120 -19.78 -2.41 3.27
N ARG A 121 -20.32 -1.29 2.79
CA ARG A 121 -20.30 -0.96 1.36
C ARG A 121 -18.87 -0.75 0.86
N TYR A 122 -18.03 -0.11 1.68
CA TYR A 122 -16.62 0.11 1.40
C TYR A 122 -15.89 -1.22 1.27
N ILE A 123 -16.03 -2.13 2.25
CA ILE A 123 -15.43 -3.48 2.20
C ILE A 123 -15.87 -4.22 0.94
N TRP A 124 -17.17 -4.22 0.63
CA TRP A 124 -17.67 -4.90 -0.57
C TRP A 124 -17.13 -4.28 -1.87
N THR A 125 -16.99 -2.97 -1.92
CA THR A 125 -16.40 -2.26 -3.05
C THR A 125 -14.91 -2.58 -3.18
N PHE A 126 -14.20 -2.64 -2.07
CA PHE A 126 -12.79 -3.00 -2.00
C PHE A 126 -12.55 -4.42 -2.51
N ILE A 127 -13.37 -5.40 -2.10
CA ILE A 127 -13.32 -6.77 -2.62
C ILE A 127 -13.46 -6.78 -4.15
N LYS A 128 -14.44 -6.05 -4.71
CA LYS A 128 -14.61 -5.97 -6.19
C LYS A 128 -13.39 -5.38 -6.87
N VAL A 129 -12.83 -4.30 -6.33
CA VAL A 129 -11.62 -3.66 -6.86
C VAL A 129 -10.44 -4.62 -6.85
N ILE A 130 -10.24 -5.34 -5.74
CA ILE A 130 -9.19 -6.36 -5.61
C ILE A 130 -9.39 -7.50 -6.61
N LEU A 131 -10.60 -8.02 -6.77
CA LEU A 131 -10.87 -9.09 -7.73
C LEU A 131 -10.57 -8.66 -9.17
N LEU A 132 -10.93 -7.43 -9.55
CA LEU A 132 -10.58 -6.87 -10.85
C LEU A 132 -9.07 -6.68 -11.02
N TYR A 133 -8.37 -6.25 -9.96
CA TYR A 133 -6.93 -6.14 -9.96
C TYR A 133 -6.26 -7.51 -10.15
N PHE A 134 -6.66 -8.54 -9.40
CA PHE A 134 -6.14 -9.89 -9.55
C PHE A 134 -6.40 -10.46 -10.94
N LEU A 135 -7.59 -10.24 -11.51
CA LEU A 135 -7.88 -10.67 -12.87
C LEU A 135 -6.94 -10.02 -13.88
N LEU A 136 -6.69 -8.71 -13.75
CA LEU A 136 -5.79 -7.99 -14.66
C LEU A 136 -4.32 -8.40 -14.45
N LEU A 137 -3.90 -8.61 -13.21
CA LEU A 137 -2.57 -9.12 -12.87
C LEU A 137 -2.35 -10.49 -13.49
N LEU A 138 -3.34 -11.39 -13.38
CA LEU A 138 -3.29 -12.74 -13.96
C LEU A 138 -3.11 -12.69 -15.48
N VAL A 139 -3.84 -11.81 -16.17
CA VAL A 139 -3.65 -11.57 -17.62
C VAL A 139 -2.23 -11.10 -17.92
N GLY A 140 -1.70 -10.15 -17.14
CA GLY A 140 -0.33 -9.66 -17.29
C GLY A 140 0.71 -10.76 -17.11
N ILE A 141 0.55 -11.59 -16.07
CA ILE A 141 1.40 -12.75 -15.78
C ILE A 141 1.39 -13.70 -16.97
N PHE A 142 0.21 -14.13 -17.45
CA PHE A 142 0.13 -15.04 -18.60
C PHE A 142 0.78 -14.49 -19.86
N LEU A 143 0.64 -13.18 -20.12
CA LEU A 143 1.30 -12.54 -21.26
C LEU A 143 2.83 -12.57 -21.14
N VAL A 144 3.37 -12.23 -19.97
CA VAL A 144 4.82 -12.24 -19.74
C VAL A 144 5.38 -13.66 -19.84
N PHE A 145 4.75 -14.63 -19.18
CA PHE A 145 5.16 -16.04 -19.27
C PHE A 145 5.08 -16.57 -20.70
N GLY A 146 4.01 -16.25 -21.44
CA GLY A 146 3.87 -16.63 -22.84
C GLY A 146 5.01 -16.08 -23.72
N ILE A 147 5.36 -14.80 -23.56
CA ILE A 147 6.48 -14.19 -24.30
C ILE A 147 7.80 -14.84 -23.89
N GLN A 148 8.03 -15.09 -22.59
CA GLN A 148 9.25 -15.76 -22.11
C GLN A 148 9.38 -17.17 -22.70
N THR A 149 8.30 -17.96 -22.72
CA THR A 149 8.31 -19.29 -23.34
C THR A 149 8.70 -19.22 -24.82
N ILE A 150 8.10 -18.31 -25.60
CA ILE A 150 8.45 -18.13 -27.02
C ILE A 150 9.92 -17.69 -27.16
N THR A 151 10.38 -16.79 -26.28
CA THR A 151 11.76 -16.30 -26.27
C THR A 151 12.76 -17.46 -26.07
N THR A 152 12.49 -18.34 -25.10
CA THR A 152 13.32 -19.54 -24.86
C THR A 152 13.35 -20.46 -26.07
N ILE A 153 12.19 -20.76 -26.66
CA ILE A 153 12.10 -21.62 -27.87
C ILE A 153 12.93 -21.04 -29.03
N GLN A 154 12.85 -19.71 -29.25
CA GLN A 154 13.63 -19.07 -30.32
C GLN A 154 15.13 -19.07 -30.04
N SER A 155 15.51 -18.90 -28.78
CA SER A 155 16.93 -18.98 -28.36
C SER A 155 17.49 -20.38 -28.60
N GLU A 156 16.75 -21.43 -28.22
CA GLU A 156 17.13 -22.83 -28.43
C GLU A 156 17.18 -23.20 -29.92
N ALA A 157 16.31 -22.60 -30.75
CA ALA A 157 16.32 -22.77 -32.20
C ALA A 157 17.46 -22.02 -32.92
N GLY A 158 18.35 -21.33 -32.20
CA GLY A 158 19.46 -20.57 -32.76
C GLY A 158 19.08 -19.19 -33.32
N ASN A 159 17.82 -18.77 -33.19
CA ASN A 159 17.33 -17.46 -33.64
C ASN A 159 17.58 -16.36 -32.59
N THR A 160 18.84 -16.17 -32.20
CA THR A 160 19.24 -15.28 -31.10
C THR A 160 18.82 -13.83 -31.30
N GLY A 161 18.80 -13.33 -32.55
CA GLY A 161 18.29 -11.99 -32.88
C GLY A 161 16.81 -11.81 -32.55
N VAL A 162 15.97 -12.81 -32.87
CA VAL A 162 14.53 -12.79 -32.56
C VAL A 162 14.31 -12.91 -31.07
N ALA A 163 15.03 -13.80 -30.39
CA ALA A 163 14.98 -13.96 -28.94
C ALA A 163 15.34 -12.64 -28.22
N GLY A 164 16.37 -11.93 -28.69
CA GLY A 164 16.74 -10.61 -28.15
C GLY A 164 15.63 -9.57 -28.28
N VAL A 165 14.98 -9.48 -29.45
CA VAL A 165 13.85 -8.56 -29.66
C VAL A 165 12.67 -8.91 -28.75
N LEU A 166 12.35 -10.20 -28.60
CA LEU A 166 11.28 -10.66 -27.71
C LEU A 166 11.59 -10.37 -26.24
N ALA A 167 12.84 -10.54 -25.80
CA ALA A 167 13.26 -10.22 -24.45
C ALA A 167 13.10 -8.71 -24.13
N VAL A 168 13.53 -7.84 -25.06
CA VAL A 168 13.29 -6.39 -24.93
C VAL A 168 11.79 -6.08 -24.89
N GLY A 169 11.02 -6.72 -25.78
CA GLY A 169 9.56 -6.61 -25.78
C GLY A 169 8.92 -7.01 -24.44
N ALA A 170 9.41 -8.09 -23.83
CA ALA A 170 8.95 -8.54 -22.51
C ALA A 170 9.26 -7.52 -21.41
N VAL A 171 10.47 -6.94 -21.40
CA VAL A 171 10.85 -5.90 -20.43
C VAL A 171 9.95 -4.67 -20.59
N LEU A 172 9.72 -4.21 -21.83
CA LEU A 172 8.81 -3.09 -22.09
C LEU A 172 7.39 -3.41 -21.65
N LEU A 173 6.90 -4.62 -21.93
CA LEU A 173 5.58 -5.06 -21.49
C LEU A 173 5.48 -5.07 -19.95
N ILE A 174 6.51 -5.54 -19.25
CA ILE A 174 6.53 -5.53 -17.78
C ILE A 174 6.45 -4.10 -17.26
N VAL A 175 7.29 -3.19 -17.77
CA VAL A 175 7.33 -1.80 -17.30
C VAL A 175 6.04 -1.06 -17.63
N PHE A 176 5.65 -1.01 -18.91
CA PHE A 176 4.44 -0.28 -19.33
C PHE A 176 3.17 -0.96 -18.85
N GLY A 177 3.15 -2.29 -18.80
CA GLY A 177 2.05 -3.09 -18.26
C GLY A 177 1.85 -2.83 -16.77
N TYR A 178 2.92 -2.82 -15.97
CA TYR A 178 2.85 -2.47 -14.56
C TYR A 178 2.27 -1.07 -14.35
N LEU A 179 2.77 -0.07 -15.08
CA LEU A 179 2.29 1.32 -14.98
C LEU A 179 0.82 1.45 -15.42
N TYR A 180 0.42 0.72 -16.46
CA TYR A 180 -0.96 0.66 -16.90
C TYR A 180 -1.87 0.01 -15.85
N ILE A 181 -1.45 -1.12 -15.28
CA ILE A 181 -2.16 -1.83 -14.21
C ILE A 181 -2.31 -0.94 -12.98
N LEU A 182 -1.24 -0.24 -12.58
CA LEU A 182 -1.28 0.73 -11.49
C LEU A 182 -2.31 1.85 -11.76
N GLY A 183 -2.25 2.48 -12.94
CA GLY A 183 -3.20 3.52 -13.32
C GLY A 183 -4.65 3.01 -13.42
N PHE A 184 -4.84 1.76 -13.88
CA PHE A 184 -6.15 1.11 -13.95
C PHE A 184 -6.70 0.84 -12.54
N MET A 185 -5.88 0.25 -11.66
CA MET A 185 -6.21 -0.06 -10.28
C MET A 185 -6.59 1.19 -9.49
N LEU A 186 -5.80 2.27 -9.62
CA LEU A 186 -6.12 3.52 -8.94
C LEU A 186 -7.43 4.14 -9.43
N ARG A 187 -7.76 3.99 -10.72
CA ARG A 187 -9.05 4.43 -11.27
C ARG A 187 -10.23 3.61 -10.76
N THR A 188 -10.07 2.29 -10.59
CA THR A 188 -11.14 1.45 -10.00
C THR A 188 -11.28 1.74 -8.50
N MET A 189 -10.18 2.05 -7.81
CA MET A 189 -10.16 2.48 -6.41
C MET A 189 -10.88 3.81 -6.16
N LEU A 190 -11.13 4.65 -7.18
CA LEU A 190 -11.98 5.84 -7.00
C LEU A 190 -13.43 5.49 -6.62
N ALA A 191 -13.86 4.24 -6.73
CA ALA A 191 -15.14 3.79 -6.21
C ALA A 191 -15.16 3.68 -4.67
N LEU A 192 -14.01 3.66 -4.01
CA LEU A 192 -13.86 3.60 -2.56
C LEU A 192 -14.31 4.91 -1.88
N PRO A 193 -13.82 6.10 -2.28
CA PRO A 193 -14.37 7.35 -1.77
C PRO A 193 -15.86 7.49 -2.07
N ASP A 194 -16.33 7.10 -3.27
CA ASP A 194 -17.77 7.08 -3.61
C ASP A 194 -18.59 6.26 -2.59
N ALA A 195 -18.14 5.03 -2.29
CA ALA A 195 -18.80 4.16 -1.33
C ALA A 195 -18.78 4.75 0.10
N SER A 196 -17.68 5.41 0.48
CA SER A 196 -17.49 5.98 1.82
C SER A 196 -18.41 7.16 2.13
N ILE A 197 -18.79 7.94 1.12
CA ILE A 197 -19.68 9.10 1.28
C ILE A 197 -21.16 8.77 1.09
N GLY A 198 -21.51 7.48 1.00
CA GLY A 198 -22.90 7.02 0.82
C GLY A 198 -23.32 6.87 -0.64
N GLY A 199 -22.40 7.03 -1.60
CA GLY A 199 -22.59 6.78 -3.01
C GLY A 199 -22.75 5.30 -3.37
N THR A 200 -22.80 5.00 -4.67
CA THR A 200 -23.18 3.67 -5.17
C THR A 200 -22.09 2.61 -5.01
N GLY A 201 -20.81 3.00 -4.98
CA GLY A 201 -19.68 2.06 -5.02
C GLY A 201 -19.61 1.24 -6.32
N LYS A 202 -20.27 1.69 -7.41
CA LYS A 202 -20.28 0.98 -8.69
C LYS A 202 -18.97 1.21 -9.45
N VAL A 203 -18.04 0.27 -9.34
CA VAL A 203 -16.68 0.35 -9.92
C VAL A 203 -16.68 0.76 -11.39
N PHE A 204 -17.48 0.10 -12.25
CA PHE A 204 -17.49 0.42 -13.69
C PHE A 204 -18.05 1.81 -14.02
N VAL A 205 -19.01 2.30 -13.23
CA VAL A 205 -19.55 3.66 -13.40
C VAL A 205 -18.45 4.67 -13.11
N ILE A 206 -17.76 4.53 -11.97
CA ILE A 206 -16.66 5.42 -11.60
C ILE A 206 -15.47 5.30 -12.55
N PHE A 207 -15.17 4.08 -12.99
CA PHE A 207 -14.12 3.84 -13.98
C PHE A 207 -14.41 4.57 -15.29
N SER A 208 -15.66 4.54 -15.79
CA SER A 208 -16.05 5.27 -16.99
C SER A 208 -15.90 6.79 -16.83
N ARG A 209 -16.24 7.34 -15.66
CA ARG A 209 -16.10 8.78 -15.35
C ARG A 209 -14.65 9.24 -15.26
N SER A 210 -13.73 8.34 -14.92
CA SER A 210 -12.29 8.62 -14.84
C SER A 210 -11.52 8.39 -16.14
N GLN A 211 -12.20 8.20 -17.27
CA GLN A 211 -11.55 7.91 -18.55
C GLN A 211 -10.49 8.94 -18.96
N GLY A 212 -9.38 8.41 -19.48
CA GLY A 212 -8.21 9.18 -19.90
C GLY A 212 -7.38 9.77 -18.76
N ASN A 213 -7.55 9.29 -17.51
CA ASN A 213 -6.67 9.64 -16.39
C ASN A 213 -5.70 8.51 -15.99
N THR A 214 -5.62 7.39 -16.70
CA THR A 214 -4.76 6.23 -16.32
C THR A 214 -3.32 6.63 -16.02
N TRP A 215 -2.64 7.30 -16.97
CA TRP A 215 -1.26 7.75 -16.80
C TRP A 215 -1.11 8.86 -15.76
N ARG A 216 -2.14 9.71 -15.60
CA ARG A 216 -2.14 10.76 -14.58
C ARG A 216 -2.25 10.16 -13.18
N MET A 217 -3.08 9.13 -12.99
CA MET A 217 -3.19 8.40 -11.73
C MET A 217 -1.91 7.64 -11.41
N ALA A 218 -1.31 6.96 -12.39
CA ALA A 218 -0.04 6.27 -12.20
C ALA A 218 1.07 7.26 -11.80
N GLY A 219 1.25 8.35 -12.55
CA GLY A 219 2.23 9.40 -12.22
C GLY A 219 1.95 10.04 -10.85
N TYR A 220 0.68 10.26 -10.52
CA TYR A 220 0.28 10.80 -9.22
C TYR A 220 0.69 9.90 -8.04
N ALA A 221 0.42 8.59 -8.14
CA ALA A 221 0.83 7.63 -7.12
C ALA A 221 2.35 7.47 -7.05
N LEU A 222 3.05 7.44 -8.19
CA LEU A 222 4.51 7.38 -8.22
C LEU A 222 5.15 8.60 -7.55
N MET A 223 4.63 9.80 -7.80
CA MET A 223 5.15 11.02 -7.17
C MET A 223 4.94 11.02 -5.66
N ILE A 224 3.76 10.62 -5.19
CA ILE A 224 3.48 10.51 -3.75
C ILE A 224 4.35 9.41 -3.12
N GLY A 225 4.45 8.25 -3.77
CA GLY A 225 5.28 7.14 -3.31
C GLY A 225 6.76 7.51 -3.23
N PHE A 226 7.29 8.19 -4.25
CA PHE A 226 8.67 8.68 -4.26
C PHE A 226 8.93 9.69 -3.14
N ALA A 227 8.07 10.71 -3.01
CA ALA A 227 8.22 11.71 -1.95
C ALA A 227 8.12 11.11 -0.55
N TYR A 228 7.17 10.19 -0.34
CA TYR A 228 7.07 9.44 0.92
C TYR A 228 8.30 8.56 1.17
N GLY A 229 8.82 7.90 0.14
CA GLY A 229 10.05 7.10 0.22
C GLY A 229 11.25 7.93 0.69
N LEU A 230 11.40 9.16 0.20
CA LEU A 230 12.44 10.08 0.67
C LEU A 230 12.25 10.47 2.14
N ILE A 231 11.01 10.70 2.59
CA ILE A 231 10.70 10.99 4.00
C ILE A 231 11.09 9.80 4.89
N VAL A 232 10.72 8.58 4.50
CA VAL A 232 11.06 7.36 5.25
C VAL A 232 12.57 7.13 5.26
N LEU A 233 13.26 7.34 4.13
CA LEU A 233 14.71 7.22 4.07
C LEU A 233 15.39 8.20 5.03
N GLY A 234 14.92 9.46 5.07
CA GLY A 234 15.40 10.45 6.03
C GLY A 234 15.14 10.03 7.48
N LEU A 235 13.95 9.48 7.77
CA LEU A 235 13.61 8.98 9.10
C LEU A 235 14.52 7.82 9.52
N VAL A 236 14.74 6.84 8.63
CA VAL A 236 15.64 5.71 8.88
C VAL A 236 17.06 6.18 9.14
N LEU A 237 17.56 7.15 8.35
CA LEU A 237 18.87 7.74 8.57
C LEU A 237 18.99 8.37 9.96
N VAL A 238 18.00 9.18 10.36
CA VAL A 238 17.97 9.83 11.68
C VAL A 238 17.94 8.79 12.81
N LEU A 239 17.10 7.76 12.70
CA LEU A 239 17.02 6.70 13.70
C LEU A 239 18.31 5.91 13.83
N SER A 240 18.99 5.62 12.72
CA SER A 240 20.29 4.95 12.72
C SER A 240 21.38 5.79 13.39
N LEU A 241 21.41 7.10 13.13
CA LEU A 241 22.34 8.02 13.80
C LEU A 241 22.07 8.11 15.31
N LEU A 242 20.80 8.16 15.71
CA LEU A 242 20.42 8.14 17.11
C LEU A 242 20.79 6.81 17.78
N ALA A 243 20.60 5.68 17.10
CA ALA A 243 21.01 4.36 17.61
C ALA A 243 22.53 4.28 17.80
N ALA A 244 23.31 4.84 16.88
CA ALA A 244 24.76 4.90 17.01
C ALA A 244 25.20 5.80 18.19
N ALA A 245 24.49 6.89 18.46
CA ALA A 245 24.81 7.82 19.53
C ALA A 245 24.35 7.36 20.93
N LEU A 246 23.17 6.74 21.01
CA LEU A 246 22.51 6.39 22.28
C LEU A 246 22.60 4.90 22.63
N GLY A 247 23.04 4.05 21.69
CA GLY A 247 23.07 2.60 21.83
C GLY A 247 21.69 1.94 21.64
N GLY A 248 21.67 0.61 21.47
CA GLY A 248 20.47 -0.18 21.20
C GLY A 248 19.57 -0.50 22.40
N GLY A 249 19.37 0.46 23.32
CA GLY A 249 18.57 0.26 24.54
C GLY A 249 17.06 0.36 24.35
N ALA A 250 16.29 0.09 25.41
CA ALA A 250 14.81 0.10 25.40
C ALA A 250 14.21 1.44 24.90
N ILE A 251 14.87 2.57 25.18
CA ILE A 251 14.46 3.89 24.68
C ILE A 251 14.54 3.94 23.14
N MET A 252 15.62 3.43 22.55
CA MET A 252 15.76 3.40 21.09
C MET A 252 14.74 2.46 20.45
N THR A 253 14.46 1.32 21.07
CA THR A 253 13.37 0.43 20.62
C THR A 253 12.03 1.16 20.63
N ALA A 254 11.69 1.88 21.71
CA ALA A 254 10.45 2.64 21.80
C ALA A 254 10.37 3.74 20.72
N LEU A 255 11.47 4.44 20.45
CA LEU A 255 11.53 5.46 19.40
C LEU A 255 11.32 4.87 18.01
N VAL A 256 11.98 3.75 17.69
CA VAL A 256 11.82 3.08 16.39
C VAL A 256 10.38 2.61 16.19
N VAL A 257 9.77 2.01 17.21
CA VAL A 257 8.36 1.55 17.15
C VAL A 257 7.42 2.75 16.98
N ALA A 258 7.58 3.80 17.77
CA ALA A 258 6.74 4.99 17.68
C ALA A 258 6.87 5.69 16.31
N ALA A 259 8.10 5.86 15.82
CA ALA A 259 8.38 6.45 14.52
C ALA A 259 7.84 5.57 13.37
N GLY A 260 7.99 4.25 13.47
CA GLY A 260 7.46 3.29 12.49
C GLY A 260 5.94 3.32 12.42
N LEU A 261 5.24 3.34 13.57
CA LEU A 261 3.79 3.50 13.63
C LEU A 261 3.35 4.85 13.07
N ALA A 262 4.04 5.94 13.41
CA ALA A 262 3.72 7.27 12.91
C ALA A 262 3.85 7.33 11.37
N ALA A 263 4.95 6.81 10.82
CA ALA A 263 5.19 6.70 9.38
C ALA A 263 4.14 5.82 8.70
N TYR A 264 3.79 4.68 9.29
CA TYR A 264 2.75 3.78 8.77
C TYR A 264 1.38 4.46 8.69
N PHE A 265 0.92 5.13 9.75
CA PHE A 265 -0.34 5.88 9.69
C PHE A 265 -0.28 7.04 8.70
N TYR A 266 0.85 7.74 8.62
CA TYR A 266 1.04 8.80 7.65
C TYR A 266 0.94 8.26 6.21
N PHE A 267 1.53 7.10 5.93
CA PHE A 267 1.39 6.41 4.64
C PHE A 267 -0.07 6.06 4.32
N LEU A 268 -0.79 5.43 5.25
CA LEU A 268 -2.19 5.08 5.05
C LEU A 268 -3.03 6.33 4.74
N MET A 269 -2.82 7.41 5.49
CA MET A 269 -3.52 8.68 5.29
C MET A 269 -3.16 9.32 3.94
N LEU A 270 -1.92 9.23 3.49
CA LEU A 270 -1.53 9.69 2.15
C LEU A 270 -2.29 8.94 1.06
N GLN A 271 -2.39 7.61 1.15
CA GLN A 271 -3.10 6.81 0.14
C GLN A 271 -4.60 7.15 0.10
N ILE A 272 -5.24 7.30 1.27
CA ILE A 272 -6.67 7.61 1.35
C ILE A 272 -6.95 9.06 0.92
N THR A 273 -6.10 10.01 1.31
CA THR A 273 -6.23 11.41 0.89
C THR A 273 -5.98 11.55 -0.61
N MET A 274 -5.00 10.83 -1.16
CA MET A 274 -4.73 10.75 -2.60
C MET A 274 -5.96 10.32 -3.39
N LEU A 275 -6.60 9.22 -2.99
CA LEU A 275 -7.82 8.74 -3.64
C LEU A 275 -8.99 9.72 -3.48
N SER A 276 -9.11 10.36 -2.32
CA SER A 276 -10.15 11.37 -2.05
C SER A 276 -10.01 12.60 -2.94
N VAL A 277 -8.81 13.18 -3.00
CA VAL A 277 -8.50 14.34 -3.86
C VAL A 277 -8.73 13.97 -5.32
N ALA A 278 -8.22 12.82 -5.77
CA ALA A 278 -8.43 12.36 -7.13
C ALA A 278 -9.92 12.15 -7.46
N TYR A 279 -10.72 11.61 -6.54
CA TYR A 279 -12.16 11.46 -6.71
C TYR A 279 -12.85 12.81 -6.89
N ARG A 280 -12.56 13.78 -6.01
CA ARG A 280 -13.12 15.14 -6.08
C ARG A 280 -12.77 15.84 -7.40
N GLU A 281 -11.51 15.74 -7.84
CA GLU A 281 -11.03 16.40 -9.06
C GLU A 281 -11.58 15.75 -10.34
N ILE A 282 -11.66 14.41 -10.38
CA ILE A 282 -11.98 13.67 -11.60
C ILE A 282 -13.49 13.38 -11.71
N VAL A 283 -14.09 12.88 -10.64
CA VAL A 283 -15.49 12.42 -10.60
C VAL A 283 -16.42 13.55 -10.18
N GLY A 284 -16.02 14.33 -9.17
CA GLY A 284 -16.85 15.34 -8.52
C GLY A 284 -17.63 14.78 -7.34
N LEU A 285 -17.98 15.67 -6.39
CA LEU A 285 -18.96 15.43 -5.33
C LEU A 285 -20.37 15.58 -5.89
#